data_AF-A0A821ASP6-F1
#
_entry.id   AF-A0A821ASP6-F1
#
_cell.length_a   1.000
_cell.length_b   1.000
_cell.length_c   1.000
_cell.angle_alpha   90.00
_cell.angle_beta   90.00
_cell.angle_gamma   90.00
#
_symmetry.space_group_name_H-M   'P 1'
#
loop_
_entity.id
_entity.type
_entity.pdbx_description
1 polymer ?
#
loop_
_entity_poly.entity_id
_entity_poly.type
_entity_poly.pdbx_seq_one_letter_code
_entity_poly.pdbx_strand_id
1 'polypeptide(L)'
;MPKHHEKFLDDITRCKTSQCTKYQFQVEQVYFNFFDTPGINDTGGYLADNENLNRIFECIQSFEYLTALVLVLNGTQARLTINIKKVLERFHDRIPDGFYSNMILILTNCSSHTVNFESINFLNHT
;
A
#
# COMPACT_ATOMS: atom_id res chain seq x y z
N MET A 1 14.06 13.00 -14.64
CA MET A 1 13.38 13.13 -13.32
C MET A 1 12.02 12.47 -13.43
N PRO A 2 11.54 11.73 -12.40
CA PRO A 2 10.19 11.17 -12.41
C PRO A 2 9.18 12.31 -12.56
N LYS A 3 8.16 12.11 -13.39
CA LYS A 3 7.07 13.07 -13.53
C LYS A 3 6.10 12.79 -12.37
N HIS A 4 6.02 13.69 -11.40
CA HIS A 4 5.16 13.51 -10.23
C HIS A 4 3.69 13.80 -10.60
N HIS A 5 2.78 12.89 -10.24
CA HIS A 5 1.34 12.99 -10.49
C HIS A 5 0.55 13.22 -9.18
N GLU A 6 1.12 14.05 -8.30
CA GLU A 6 0.54 14.40 -7.02
C GLU A 6 -0.52 15.49 -7.18
N LYS A 7 -1.71 15.28 -6.62
CA LYS A 7 -2.79 16.28 -6.51
C LYS A 7 -3.17 16.46 -5.03
N PHE A 8 -3.76 17.60 -4.67
CA PHE A 8 -4.25 17.89 -3.31
C PHE A 8 -3.17 17.87 -2.21
N LEU A 9 -2.06 18.58 -2.42
CA LEU A 9 -0.93 18.62 -1.48
C LEU A 9 -1.32 19.06 -0.06
N ASP A 10 -2.40 19.84 0.09
CA ASP A 10 -2.85 20.41 1.35
C ASP A 10 -3.89 19.57 2.11
N ASP A 11 -4.41 18.50 1.49
CA ASP A 11 -5.43 17.63 2.11
C ASP A 11 -4.78 16.32 2.61
N ILE A 12 -4.70 16.16 3.93
CA ILE A 12 -4.10 14.99 4.59
C ILE A 12 -5.02 13.75 4.58
N THR A 13 -6.29 13.93 4.21
CA THR A 13 -7.28 12.84 4.17
C THR A 13 -7.42 12.22 2.79
N ARG A 14 -6.82 12.85 1.78
CA ARG A 14 -6.87 12.44 0.38
C ARG A 14 -5.61 11.78 -0.11
N CYS A 15 -5.78 10.73 -0.90
CA CYS A 15 -4.68 10.15 -1.62
C CYS A 15 -4.20 11.14 -2.69
N LYS A 16 -2.91 11.47 -2.59
CA LYS A 16 -2.27 12.44 -3.46
C LYS A 16 -1.83 11.80 -4.78
N THR A 17 -1.56 10.50 -4.77
CA THR A 17 -1.14 9.71 -5.93
C THR A 17 -2.36 9.24 -6.74
N SER A 18 -2.55 9.80 -7.93
CA SER A 18 -3.68 9.45 -8.82
C SER A 18 -3.36 8.30 -9.80
N GLN A 19 -2.08 7.98 -9.97
CA GLN A 19 -1.57 6.93 -10.85
C GLN A 19 -0.37 6.23 -10.20
N CYS A 20 -0.24 4.93 -10.42
CA CYS A 20 0.91 4.19 -9.90
C CYS A 20 2.21 4.71 -10.53
N THR A 21 3.19 5.02 -9.69
CA THR A 21 4.46 5.64 -10.11
C THR A 21 5.63 4.73 -9.76
N LYS A 22 6.49 4.46 -10.76
CA LYS A 22 7.72 3.68 -10.59
C LYS A 22 8.88 4.58 -10.16
N TYR A 23 9.52 4.25 -9.05
CA TYR A 23 10.78 4.80 -8.61
C TYR A 23 11.85 3.71 -8.68
N GLN A 24 12.91 3.96 -9.46
CA GLN A 24 14.00 3.02 -9.63
C GLN A 24 15.27 3.56 -8.98
N PHE A 25 15.86 2.78 -8.09
CA PHE A 25 17.13 3.06 -7.45
C PHE A 25 18.13 1.99 -7.82
N GLN A 26 19.37 2.37 -8.04
CA GLN A 26 20.46 1.43 -8.25
C GLN A 26 21.39 1.49 -7.05
N VAL A 27 21.64 0.33 -6.44
CA VAL A 27 22.67 0.18 -5.41
C VAL A 27 23.63 -0.88 -5.94
N GLU A 28 24.88 -0.48 -6.16
CA GLU A 28 25.88 -1.31 -6.83
C GLU A 28 25.39 -1.80 -8.22
N GLN A 29 25.19 -3.12 -8.37
CA GLN A 29 24.72 -3.76 -9.60
C GLN A 29 23.24 -4.19 -9.53
N VAL A 30 22.54 -3.84 -8.45
CA VAL A 30 21.15 -4.25 -8.20
C VAL A 30 20.19 -3.07 -8.41
N TYR A 31 19.09 -3.34 -9.12
CA TYR A 31 18.01 -2.37 -9.32
C TYR A 31 16.84 -2.65 -8.38
N PHE A 32 16.46 -1.64 -7.61
CA PHE A 32 15.29 -1.65 -6.75
C PHE A 32 14.18 -0.84 -7.40
N ASN A 33 13.05 -1.48 -7.67
CA ASN A 33 11.87 -0.85 -8.25
C ASN A 33 10.79 -0.73 -7.17
N PHE A 34 10.51 0.49 -6.74
CA PHE A 34 9.40 0.79 -5.84
C PHE A 34 8.25 1.34 -6.65
N PHE A 35 7.06 0.82 -6.42
CA PHE A 35 5.84 1.27 -7.08
C PHE A 35 4.96 1.92 -6.02
N ASP A 36 4.91 3.25 -6.05
CA ASP A 36 3.97 4.00 -5.24
C ASP A 36 2.59 3.92 -5.88
N THR A 37 1.57 3.65 -5.08
CA THR A 37 0.21 3.41 -5.56
C THR A 37 -0.78 4.40 -4.99
N PRO A 38 -1.94 4.63 -5.64
CA PRO A 38 -3.07 5.26 -4.99
C PRO A 38 -3.41 4.58 -3.66
N GLY A 39 -3.86 5.37 -2.71
CA GLY A 39 -4.22 4.97 -1.36
C GLY A 39 -5.61 4.35 -1.33
N ILE A 40 -5.83 3.51 -0.33
CA ILE A 40 -7.09 2.80 -0.09
C ILE A 40 -7.69 3.36 1.19
N ASN A 41 -9.01 3.59 1.22
CA ASN A 41 -9.76 4.35 2.22
C ASN A 41 -9.53 5.86 2.14
N ASP A 42 -9.64 6.42 0.94
CA ASP A 42 -9.73 7.86 0.77
C ASP A 42 -11.18 8.33 1.07
N THR A 43 -11.34 9.58 1.50
CA THR A 43 -12.61 10.34 1.64
C THR A 43 -13.58 10.26 0.46
N GLY A 44 -13.17 9.70 -0.69
CA GLY A 44 -14.03 9.45 -1.86
C GLY A 44 -15.04 8.31 -1.69
N GLY A 45 -14.95 7.51 -0.62
CA GLY A 45 -15.89 6.43 -0.30
C GLY A 45 -15.66 5.15 -1.14
N TYR A 46 -16.59 4.19 -1.01
CA TYR A 46 -16.43 2.82 -1.52
C TYR A 46 -16.14 2.72 -3.04
N LEU A 47 -16.73 3.59 -3.86
CA LEU A 47 -16.51 3.57 -5.30
C LEU A 47 -15.10 4.03 -5.67
N ALA A 48 -14.61 5.09 -5.05
CA ALA A 48 -13.24 5.59 -5.24
C ALA A 48 -12.20 4.55 -4.78
N ASP A 49 -12.48 3.87 -3.67
CA ASP A 49 -11.63 2.77 -3.20
C ASP A 49 -11.54 1.64 -4.24
N ASN A 50 -12.68 1.19 -4.81
CA ASN A 50 -12.66 0.15 -5.84
C ASN A 50 -11.89 0.56 -7.10
N GLU A 51 -11.98 1.83 -7.53
CA GLU A 51 -11.17 2.33 -8.64
C GLU A 51 -9.67 2.32 -8.32
N ASN A 52 -9.30 2.78 -7.12
CA ASN A 52 -7.90 2.75 -6.66
C ASN A 52 -7.38 1.32 -6.60
N LEU A 53 -8.19 0.36 -6.12
CA LEU A 53 -7.85 -1.06 -6.14
C LEU A 53 -7.60 -1.60 -7.54
N ASN A 54 -8.46 -1.28 -8.50
CA ASN A 54 -8.26 -1.72 -9.88
C ASN A 54 -6.96 -1.17 -10.47
N ARG A 55 -6.65 0.11 -10.22
CA ARG A 55 -5.37 0.72 -10.66
C ARG A 55 -4.15 0.07 -10.02
N ILE A 56 -4.23 -0.28 -8.74
CA ILE A 56 -3.18 -1.05 -8.05
C ILE A 56 -2.97 -2.40 -8.74
N PHE A 57 -4.05 -3.12 -9.02
CA PHE A 57 -3.97 -4.44 -9.66
C PHE A 57 -3.46 -4.38 -11.10
N GLU A 58 -3.91 -3.41 -11.89
CA GLU A 58 -3.39 -3.18 -13.26
C GLU A 58 -1.89 -2.90 -13.23
N CYS A 59 -1.42 -2.11 -12.26
CA CYS A 59 0.00 -1.85 -12.06
C CYS A 59 0.76 -3.14 -11.75
N ILE A 60 0.27 -3.95 -10.81
CA ILE A 60 0.92 -5.21 -10.42
C ILE A 60 0.95 -6.22 -11.55
N GLN A 61 -0.12 -6.31 -12.35
CA GLN A 61 -0.17 -7.18 -13.52
C GLN A 61 0.86 -6.83 -14.59
N SER A 62 1.42 -5.62 -14.57
CA SER A 62 2.53 -5.24 -15.45
C SER A 62 3.89 -5.80 -14.99
N PHE A 63 3.96 -6.44 -13.82
CA PHE A 63 5.20 -6.98 -13.26
C PHE A 63 5.31 -8.48 -13.49
N GLU A 64 6.51 -8.92 -13.85
CA GLU A 64 6.82 -10.36 -13.94
C GLU A 64 6.91 -11.00 -12.54
N TYR A 65 7.42 -10.24 -11.56
CA TYR A 65 7.59 -10.68 -10.18
C TYR A 65 7.24 -9.56 -9.20
N LEU A 66 6.58 -9.92 -8.10
CA LEU A 66 6.39 -9.04 -6.95
C LEU A 66 7.19 -9.59 -5.76
N THR A 67 8.27 -8.92 -5.40
CA THR A 67 9.19 -9.39 -4.36
C THR A 67 8.67 -9.12 -2.95
N ALA A 68 8.05 -7.96 -2.72
CA ALA A 68 7.54 -7.58 -1.41
C ALA A 68 6.37 -6.60 -1.53
N LEU A 69 5.48 -6.61 -0.54
CA LEU A 69 4.41 -5.63 -0.39
C LEU A 69 4.66 -4.79 0.86
N VAL A 70 4.76 -3.47 0.70
CA VAL A 70 4.91 -2.54 1.81
C VAL A 70 3.54 -1.91 2.10
N LEU A 71 2.98 -2.18 3.27
CA LEU A 71 1.73 -1.59 3.73
C LEU A 71 2.04 -0.43 4.68
N VAL A 72 1.69 0.79 4.28
CA VAL A 72 1.91 2.00 5.09
C VAL A 72 0.59 2.43 5.73
N LEU A 73 0.54 2.47 7.05
CA LEU A 73 -0.66 2.85 7.82
C LEU A 73 -0.35 3.95 8.84
N ASN A 74 -1.36 4.73 9.23
CA ASN A 74 -1.24 5.63 10.37
C ASN A 74 -1.32 4.82 11.67
N GLY A 75 -0.24 4.73 12.44
CA GLY A 75 -0.15 3.92 13.65
C GLY A 75 -0.98 4.41 14.84
N THR A 76 -1.43 5.67 14.87
CA THR A 76 -2.34 6.17 15.92
C THR A 76 -3.80 5.84 15.62
N GLN A 77 -4.13 5.68 14.34
CA GLN A 77 -5.46 5.39 13.83
C GLN A 77 -5.39 4.28 12.79
N ALA A 78 -4.72 3.17 13.11
CA ALA A 78 -4.47 2.09 12.15
C ALA A 78 -5.77 1.33 11.87
N ARG A 79 -6.69 1.95 11.14
CA ARG A 79 -7.93 1.33 10.70
C ARG A 79 -7.61 0.40 9.56
N LEU A 80 -7.34 -0.84 9.90
CA LEU A 80 -7.39 -1.91 8.94
C LEU A 80 -8.85 -2.24 8.62
N THR A 81 -9.34 -1.53 7.61
CA THR A 81 -10.72 -1.66 7.15
C THR A 81 -10.91 -2.97 6.39
N ILE A 82 -12.17 -3.35 6.23
CA ILE A 82 -12.60 -4.44 5.35
C ILE A 82 -12.02 -4.29 3.94
N ASN A 83 -11.78 -3.05 3.47
CA ASN A 83 -11.20 -2.80 2.15
C ASN A 83 -9.74 -3.25 2.07
N ILE A 84 -8.92 -2.94 3.08
CA ILE A 84 -7.52 -3.42 3.13
C ILE A 84 -7.49 -4.95 3.24
N LYS A 85 -8.38 -5.55 4.03
CA LYS A 85 -8.49 -7.02 4.09
C LYS A 85 -8.80 -7.63 2.71
N LYS A 86 -9.77 -7.08 1.98
CA LYS A 86 -10.10 -7.50 0.61
C LYS A 86 -8.92 -7.32 -0.35
N VAL A 87 -8.09 -6.31 -0.14
CA VAL A 87 -6.84 -6.16 -0.91
C VAL A 87 -5.93 -7.33 -0.63
N LEU A 88 -5.61 -7.58 0.64
CA LEU A 88 -4.69 -8.66 1.04
C LEU A 88 -5.19 -10.03 0.57
N GLU A 89 -6.49 -10.32 0.69
CA GLU A 89 -7.11 -11.53 0.16
C GLU A 89 -6.92 -11.65 -1.37
N ARG A 90 -7.20 -10.59 -2.12
CA ARG A 90 -7.01 -10.59 -3.59
C ARG A 90 -5.56 -10.69 -4.03
N PHE A 91 -4.62 -10.19 -3.22
CA PHE A 91 -3.20 -10.37 -3.46
C PHE A 91 -2.77 -11.80 -3.17
N HIS A 92 -3.24 -12.38 -2.07
CA HIS A 92 -3.02 -13.78 -1.72
C HIS A 92 -3.52 -14.72 -2.82
N ASP A 93 -4.69 -14.45 -3.40
CA ASP A 93 -5.25 -15.25 -4.51
C ASP A 93 -4.40 -15.21 -5.80
N ARG A 94 -3.53 -14.20 -5.95
CA ARG A 94 -2.76 -13.93 -7.19
C ARG A 94 -1.27 -14.18 -7.06
N ILE A 95 -0.74 -14.25 -5.83
CA ILE A 95 0.68 -14.40 -5.55
C ILE A 95 0.88 -15.72 -4.82
N PRO A 96 1.68 -16.65 -5.35
CA PRO A 96 1.87 -17.99 -4.78
C PRO A 96 2.50 -17.97 -3.37
N ASP A 97 2.58 -19.16 -2.75
CA ASP A 97 3.02 -19.42 -1.37
C ASP A 97 4.16 -18.49 -0.88
N GLY A 98 3.96 -17.90 0.31
CA GLY A 98 4.93 -16.98 0.93
C GLY A 98 4.63 -15.49 0.75
N PHE A 99 3.49 -15.11 0.16
CA PHE A 99 3.05 -13.71 0.04
C PHE A 99 3.15 -12.93 1.36
N TYR A 100 2.59 -13.50 2.44
CA TYR A 100 2.64 -12.88 3.77
C TYR A 100 4.06 -12.79 4.34
N SER A 101 4.94 -13.74 3.99
CA SER A 101 6.36 -13.74 4.39
C SER A 101 7.14 -12.57 3.79
N ASN A 102 6.63 -11.99 2.70
CA ASN A 102 7.23 -10.86 2.00
C ASN A 102 6.44 -9.55 2.20
N MET A 103 5.63 -9.46 3.26
CA MET A 103 4.95 -8.23 3.64
C MET A 103 5.75 -7.44 4.68
N ILE A 104 5.87 -6.13 4.45
CA ILE A 104 6.47 -5.18 5.38
C ILE A 104 5.38 -4.21 5.83
N LEU A 105 5.10 -4.14 7.13
CA LEU A 105 4.19 -3.16 7.71
C LEU A 105 4.97 -1.94 8.21
N ILE A 106 4.59 -0.76 7.76
CA ILE A 106 5.14 0.52 8.21
C ILE A 106 4.03 1.31 8.90
N LEU A 107 4.21 1.59 10.19
CA LEU A 107 3.33 2.46 10.96
C LEU A 107 3.92 3.87 11.01
N THR A 108 3.17 4.83 10.50
CA THR A 108 3.53 6.26 10.44
C THR A 108 2.70 7.07 11.43
N ASN A 109 3.09 8.31 11.72
CA ASN A 109 2.37 9.20 12.65
C ASN A 109 2.21 8.65 14.08
N CYS A 110 3.07 7.74 14.51
CA CYS A 110 3.07 7.20 15.86
C CYS A 110 4.49 7.16 16.45
N SER A 111 4.55 6.99 17.76
CA SER A 111 5.74 6.65 18.54
C SER A 111 5.51 5.32 19.26
N SER A 112 6.53 4.83 19.97
CA SER A 112 6.41 3.66 20.86
C SER A 112 5.27 3.76 21.88
N HIS A 113 4.82 4.97 22.23
CA HIS A 113 3.79 5.19 23.24
C HIS A 113 2.41 5.52 22.65
N THR A 114 2.31 5.83 21.37
CA THR A 114 1.05 6.27 20.72
C THR A 114 0.55 5.32 19.66
N VAL A 115 1.33 4.28 19.36
CA VAL A 115 0.96 3.23 18.42
C VAL A 115 -0.19 2.39 18.97
N ASN A 116 -1.19 2.15 18.12
CA ASN A 116 -2.33 1.29 18.42
C ASN A 116 -2.15 -0.08 17.75
N PHE A 117 -1.51 -1.01 18.48
CA PHE A 117 -1.30 -2.36 17.98
C PHE A 117 -2.57 -3.23 17.95
N GLU A 118 -3.60 -2.91 18.74
CA GLU A 118 -4.84 -3.70 18.76
C GLU A 118 -5.51 -3.74 17.38
N SER A 119 -5.41 -2.62 16.67
CA SER A 119 -6.00 -2.43 15.36
C SER A 119 -5.30 -3.19 14.22
N ILE A 120 -4.12 -3.79 14.48
CA ILE A 120 -3.37 -4.60 13.51
C ILE A 120 -3.36 -6.10 13.83
N ASN A 121 -4.04 -6.54 14.90
CA ASN A 121 -4.00 -7.92 15.39
C ASN A 121 -4.41 -8.99 14.37
N PHE A 122 -5.18 -8.67 13.35
CA PHE A 122 -5.58 -9.65 12.32
C PHE A 122 -4.43 -10.02 11.37
N LEU A 123 -3.30 -9.28 11.31
CA LEU A 123 -2.09 -9.69 10.57
C LEU A 123 -1.32 -10.81 11.28
N ASN A 124 -1.54 -11.01 12.58
CA ASN A 124 -0.84 -12.02 13.38
C ASN A 124 -1.47 -13.43 13.27
N HIS A 125 -2.53 -13.58 12.47
CA HIS A 125 -3.30 -14.84 12.33
C HIS A 125 -3.35 -15.39 10.89
N THR A 126 -2.57 -14.82 9.97
CA THR A 126 -2.30 -15.34 8.62
C THR A 126 -0.87 -15.85 8.54
#